data_AF-A0A0W1AES1-F1
#
_entry.id   AF-A0A0W1AES1-F1
#
_cell.length_a   1.000
_cell.length_b   1.000
_cell.length_c   1.000
_cell.angle_alpha   90.00
_cell.angle_beta   90.00
_cell.angle_gamma   90.00
#
_symmetry.space_group_name_H-M   'P 1'
#
loop_
_entity.id
_entity.type
_entity.pdbx_description
1 polymer ?
#
loop_
_entity_poly.entity_id
_entity_poly.type
_entity_poly.pdbx_seq_one_letter_code
_entity_poly.pdbx_strand_id
1 'polypeptide(L)' 'MARFMLNDALWAKLKGIMLQHRIYDKPTLRLIVEAMLYRMRAGCPWRDLLAEFGC' A
#
# COMPACT_ATOMS: atom_id res chain seq x y z
N MET A 1 -5.89 14.54 0.31
CA MET A 1 -4.70 13.92 0.93
C MET A 1 -5.11 12.63 1.59
N ALA A 2 -4.98 11.53 0.85
CA ALA A 2 -4.99 10.20 1.45
C ALA A 2 -3.88 10.13 2.52
N ARG A 3 -4.27 9.98 3.78
CA ARG A 3 -3.31 9.81 4.87
C ARG A 3 -2.78 8.39 4.82
N PHE A 4 -1.53 8.21 4.39
CA PHE A 4 -0.89 6.91 4.42
C PHE A 4 -0.97 6.29 5.82
N MET A 5 -1.34 5.02 5.88
CA MET A 5 -1.53 4.28 7.12
C MET A 5 -0.21 3.78 7.69
N LEU A 6 0.77 3.47 6.84
CA LEU A 6 2.10 3.06 7.27
C LEU A 6 3.04 4.27 7.35
N ASN A 7 3.62 4.47 8.52
CA ASN A 7 4.82 5.30 8.66
C ASN A 7 6.05 4.60 8.03
N ASP A 8 7.14 5.34 7.85
CA ASP A 8 8.33 4.83 7.16
C ASP A 8 8.99 3.64 7.88
N ALA A 9 8.95 3.61 9.22
CA ALA A 9 9.51 2.50 10.00
C ALA A 9 8.72 1.20 9.81
N LEU A 10 7.39 1.27 9.85
CA LEU A 10 6.50 0.14 9.60
C LEU A 10 6.61 -0.33 8.14
N TRP A 11 6.67 0.62 7.19
CA TRP A 11 6.89 0.31 5.79
C TRP A 11 8.22 -0.43 5.57
N ALA A 12 9.32 0.04 6.17
CA ALA A 12 10.62 -0.62 6.04
C ALA A 12 10.59 -2.07 6.56
N LYS A 13 9.93 -2.31 7.70
CA LYS A 13 9.77 -3.66 8.26
C LYS A 13 8.92 -4.56 7.35
N LEU A 14 7.79 -4.07 6.88
CA LEU A 14 6.90 -4.81 5.98
C LEU A 14 7.59 -5.12 4.65
N LYS A 15 8.24 -4.13 4.05
CA LYS A 15 9.01 -4.28 2.81
C LYS A 15 10.07 -5.37 2.95
N GLY A 16 10.78 -5.42 4.08
CA GLY A 16 11.73 -6.50 4.37
C GLY A 16 11.09 -7.89 4.28
N ILE A 17 9.94 -8.08 4.94
CA ILE A 17 9.18 -9.35 4.91
C ILE A 17 8.73 -9.68 3.47
N MET A 18 8.19 -8.71 2.75
CA MET A 18 7.74 -8.89 1.36
C MET A 18 8.88 -9.37 0.45
N LEU A 19 10.08 -8.79 0.61
CA LEU A 19 11.26 -9.18 -0.17
C LEU A 19 11.76 -10.59 0.20
N GLN A 20 11.68 -10.99 1.48
CA GLN A 20 11.97 -12.36 1.90
C GLN A 20 11.05 -13.37 1.19
N HIS A 21 9.80 -12.99 0.95
CA HIS A 21 8.82 -13.78 0.19
C HIS A 21 8.92 -13.59 -1.34
N ARG A 22 10.03 -13.02 -1.84
CA ARG A 22 10.28 -12.81 -3.29
C ARG A 22 9.27 -11.89 -3.96
N ILE A 23 8.58 -11.03 -3.21
CA ILE A 23 7.75 -9.99 -3.82
C ILE A 23 8.66 -8.97 -4.49
N TYR A 24 8.37 -8.64 -5.75
CA TYR A 24 9.18 -7.74 -6.55
C TYR A 24 9.06 -6.29 -6.06
N ASP A 25 10.20 -5.65 -5.80
CA ASP A 25 10.29 -4.26 -5.32
C ASP A 25 10.10 -3.25 -6.44
N LYS A 26 8.86 -3.06 -6.89
CA LYS A 26 8.51 -1.95 -7.76
C LYS A 26 8.46 -0.64 -6.97
N PRO A 27 8.78 0.51 -7.58
CA PRO A 27 8.60 1.81 -6.93
C PRO A 27 7.14 2.06 -6.49
N THR A 28 6.16 1.41 -7.14
CA THR A 28 4.74 1.48 -6.82
C THR A 28 4.29 0.51 -5.72
N LEU A 29 5.17 -0.35 -5.20
CA LEU A 29 4.79 -1.39 -4.24
C LEU A 29 4.16 -0.79 -2.97
N ARG A 30 4.76 0.27 -2.42
CA ARG A 30 4.22 0.97 -1.25
C ARG A 30 2.81 1.49 -1.51
N LEU A 31 2.60 2.07 -2.68
CA LEU A 31 1.33 2.67 -3.06
C LEU A 31 0.22 1.62 -3.14
N ILE A 32 0.52 0.46 -3.72
CA ILE A 32 -0.44 -0.66 -3.83
C ILE A 32 -0.78 -1.24 -2.46
N VAL A 33 0.21 -1.39 -1.57
CA VAL A 33 -0.04 -1.88 -0.20
C VAL A 33 -0.90 -0.89 0.58
N GLU A 34 -0.59 0.40 0.48
CA GLU A 34 -1.39 1.47 1.08
C GLU A 34 -2.82 1.50 0.52
N ALA A 35 -2.99 1.27 -0.78
CA ALA A 35 -4.30 1.13 -1.43
C ALA A 35 -5.10 -0.06 -0.85
N MET A 36 -4.46 -1.21 -0.66
CA MET A 36 -5.08 -2.39 -0.02
C MET A 36 -5.52 -2.07 1.41
N LEU A 37 -4.66 -1.43 2.20
CA LEU A 37 -4.96 -1.05 3.59
C LEU A 37 -6.10 -0.04 3.66
N TYR A 38 -6.09 0.97 2.78
CA TYR A 38 -7.17 1.94 2.65
C TYR A 38 -8.50 1.24 2.33
N ARG A 39 -8.48 0.32 1.36
CA ARG A 39 -9.66 -0.47 0.98
C ARG A 39 -10.21 -1.26 2.16
N MET A 40 -9.35 -1.94 2.92
CA MET A 40 -9.76 -2.70 4.11
C MET A 40 -10.37 -1.80 5.19
N ARG A 41 -9.85 -0.58 5.35
CA ARG A 41 -10.36 0.41 6.30
C ARG A 41 -11.69 1.02 5.87
N ALA A 42 -11.82 1.39 4.60
CA ALA A 42 -12.99 2.11 4.05
C ALA A 42 -14.12 1.15 3.64
N GLY A 43 -13.82 -0.12 3.38
CA GLY A 43 -14.78 -1.11 2.89
C GLY A 43 -15.21 -0.88 1.43
N CYS A 44 -14.49 -0.07 0.66
CA CYS A 44 -14.85 0.25 -0.72
C CYS A 44 -14.38 -0.84 -1.72
N PRO A 45 -15.00 -0.94 -2.92
CA PRO A 45 -14.47 -1.76 -3.99
C PRO A 45 -13.24 -1.09 -4.64
N TRP A 46 -12.43 -1.87 -5.35
CA TRP A 46 -11.23 -1.38 -6.06
C TRP A 46 -11.51 -0.25 -7.05
N ARG A 47 -12.71 -0.20 -7.63
CA ARG A 47 -13.11 0.84 -8.59
C ARG A 47 -13.29 2.22 -7.95
N ASP A 48 -13.66 2.26 -6.68
CA ASP A 48 -13.92 3.50 -5.93
C ASP A 48 -12.70 3.93 -5.10
N LEU A 49 -11.53 3.41 -5.44
CA LEU A 49 -10.29 3.75 -4.77
C LEU A 49 -9.81 5.12 -5.25
N LEU A 50 -9.27 5.93 -4.33
CA LEU A 50 -8.84 7.30 -4.66
C LEU A 50 -7.75 7.28 -5.74
N ALA A 51 -7.81 8.21 -6.69
CA ALA A 51 -6.82 8.36 -7.76
C ALA A 51 -5.38 8.58 -7.22
N GLU A 52 -5.25 9.03 -5.96
CA GLU A 52 -3.97 9.16 -5.25
C GLU A 52 -3.21 7.83 -5.14
N PHE A 53 -3.90 6.69 -5.16
CA PHE A 53 -3.31 5.35 -5.10
C PHE A 53 -3.03 4.72 -6.47
N GLY A 54 -3.39 5.41 -7.55
CA GLY A 54 -3.20 4.98 -8.94
C GLY A 54 -4.16 5.70 -9.89
N CYS A 55 -3.69 5.95 -11.11
CA CYS A 55 -4.51 6.24 -12.29
C CYS A 55 -4.45 5.03 -13.24
#